data_AF-A0A6L8U612-F1
#
_entry.id   AF-A0A6L8U612-F1
#
_cell.length_a   1.000
_cell.length_b   1.000
_cell.length_c   1.000
_cell.angle_alpha   90.00
_cell.angle_beta   90.00
_cell.angle_gamma   90.00
#
_symmetry.space_group_name_H-M   'P 1'
#
loop_
_entity.id
_entity.type
_entity.pdbx_description
1 polymer ?
#
loop_
_entity_poly.entity_id
_entity_poly.type
_entity_poly.pdbx_seq_one_letter_code
_entity_poly.pdbx_strand_id
1 'polypeptide(L)'
;MNTEFEIDGYGNLIAIFRKMPEDGYRKPVMAAFRKAAVPVKRAIIASLPSYLKGVKTAVKIKPGKGKKLVLAVGVYGNTGVYVNRRGVGWDPYMLVYWHNYGTLSNRAPGHSFQYRRRKKSAHWKGGIRPRFFVDRAVESSIGEAQRIFDEAYLVEHEKFLEKLAVQ
;
A
#
# COMPACT_ATOMS: atom_id res chain seq x y z
N MET A 1 -23.49 -16.25 -3.27
CA MET A 1 -22.99 -15.23 -4.23
C MET A 1 -21.47 -15.24 -4.15
N ASN A 2 -20.79 -15.80 -5.15
CA ASN A 2 -19.34 -15.72 -5.27
C ASN A 2 -18.98 -14.33 -5.82
N THR A 3 -18.45 -13.46 -4.97
CA THR A 3 -17.83 -12.21 -5.40
C THR A 3 -16.37 -12.50 -5.71
N GLU A 4 -16.05 -12.65 -7.00
CA GLU A 4 -14.68 -12.58 -7.50
C GLU A 4 -14.19 -11.13 -7.37
N PHE A 5 -12.97 -10.96 -6.85
CA PHE A 5 -12.34 -9.67 -6.65
C PHE A 5 -11.17 -9.53 -7.63
N GLU A 6 -11.23 -8.53 -8.51
CA GLU A 6 -10.11 -8.15 -9.36
C GLU A 6 -9.27 -7.10 -8.62
N ILE A 7 -8.00 -7.43 -8.39
CA ILE A 7 -7.13 -6.64 -7.51
C ILE A 7 -6.03 -5.98 -8.35
N ASP A 8 -6.11 -4.66 -8.51
CA ASP A 8 -5.05 -3.87 -9.13
C ASP A 8 -4.23 -3.12 -8.05
N GLY A 9 -2.92 -3.18 -8.21
CA GLY A 9 -1.94 -2.61 -7.30
C GLY A 9 -2.11 -1.10 -7.14
N TYR A 10 -1.89 -0.61 -5.93
CA TYR A 10 -1.95 0.80 -5.51
C TYR A 10 -3.34 1.38 -5.19
N GLY A 11 -4.43 0.71 -5.54
CA GLY A 11 -5.76 1.16 -5.14
C GLY A 11 -6.76 0.03 -5.07
N ASN A 12 -7.06 -0.46 -3.87
CA ASN A 12 -8.42 -0.77 -3.40
C ASN A 12 -8.43 -1.77 -2.23
N LEU A 13 -8.11 -1.30 -1.01
CA LEU A 13 -8.92 -1.76 0.13
C LEU A 13 -10.36 -1.19 -0.01
N ILE A 14 -10.54 -0.10 -0.78
CA ILE A 14 -11.79 0.64 -1.07
C ILE A 14 -12.99 -0.25 -1.45
N ALA A 15 -12.78 -1.36 -2.15
CA ALA A 15 -13.85 -2.22 -2.65
C ALA A 15 -14.60 -2.98 -1.53
N ILE A 16 -13.91 -3.33 -0.44
CA ILE A 16 -14.51 -4.01 0.72
C ILE A 16 -15.48 -3.06 1.48
N PHE A 17 -15.28 -1.75 1.38
CA PHE A 17 -15.90 -0.77 2.28
C PHE A 17 -17.24 -0.18 1.85
N ARG A 18 -17.73 -0.43 0.63
CA ARG A 18 -18.96 0.23 0.12
C ARG A 18 -20.27 -0.29 0.73
N LYS A 19 -20.24 -1.33 1.57
CA LYS A 19 -21.45 -2.05 2.02
C LYS A 19 -21.81 -1.93 3.52
N MET A 20 -21.18 -1.08 4.33
CA MET A 20 -21.41 -1.07 5.79
C MET A 20 -21.91 0.29 6.34
N PRO A 21 -22.88 0.34 7.28
CA PRO A 21 -23.47 1.58 7.81
C PRO A 21 -22.51 2.34 8.73
N GLU A 22 -22.53 3.68 8.64
CA GLU A 22 -21.33 4.52 8.79
C GLU A 22 -20.78 4.76 10.21
N ASP A 23 -21.54 4.65 11.31
CA ASP A 23 -21.09 5.29 12.57
C ASP A 23 -20.80 4.34 13.75
N GLY A 24 -21.62 3.30 14.00
CA GLY A 24 -21.40 2.39 15.16
C GLY A 24 -20.31 1.33 14.92
N TYR A 25 -20.32 0.69 13.76
CA TYR A 25 -19.45 -0.45 13.43
C TYR A 25 -18.05 -0.06 12.93
N ARG A 26 -17.78 1.24 12.82
CA ARG A 26 -16.53 1.77 12.26
C ARG A 26 -15.29 1.30 13.02
N LYS A 27 -15.38 1.26 14.35
CA LYS A 27 -14.27 0.92 15.26
C LYS A 27 -13.82 -0.54 15.14
N PRO A 28 -14.69 -1.56 15.28
CA PRO A 28 -14.28 -2.96 15.13
C PRO A 28 -13.82 -3.27 13.70
N VAL A 29 -14.48 -2.70 12.70
CA VAL A 29 -14.09 -2.81 11.29
C VAL A 29 -12.66 -2.28 11.08
N MET A 30 -12.36 -1.07 11.54
CA MET A 30 -11.01 -0.49 11.44
C MET A 30 -9.94 -1.30 12.20
N ALA A 31 -10.31 -1.96 13.30
CA ALA A 31 -9.40 -2.83 14.03
C ALA A 31 -9.05 -4.08 13.22
N ALA A 32 -10.05 -4.75 12.63
CA ALA A 32 -9.84 -5.87 11.72
C ALA A 32 -8.98 -5.47 10.52
N PHE A 33 -9.26 -4.31 9.91
CA PHE A 33 -8.45 -3.79 8.80
C PHE A 33 -6.99 -3.52 9.18
N ARG A 34 -6.72 -2.98 10.37
CA ARG A 34 -5.34 -2.76 10.81
C ARG A 34 -4.57 -4.07 10.91
N LYS A 35 -5.21 -5.16 11.35
CA LYS A 35 -4.62 -6.50 11.40
C LYS A 35 -4.37 -7.03 9.99
N ALA A 36 -5.35 -6.94 9.11
CA ALA A 36 -5.25 -7.35 7.70
C ALA A 36 -4.17 -6.59 6.91
N ALA A 37 -3.89 -5.34 7.26
CA ALA A 37 -2.87 -4.52 6.61
C ALA A 37 -1.42 -4.91 6.98
N VAL A 38 -1.21 -5.64 8.07
CA VAL A 38 0.12 -6.08 8.54
C VAL A 38 0.84 -7.00 7.54
N PRO A 39 0.25 -8.10 7.05
CA PRO A 39 0.90 -8.97 6.06
C PRO A 39 1.29 -8.21 4.80
N VAL A 40 0.42 -7.31 4.31
CA VAL A 40 0.73 -6.46 3.13
C VAL A 40 1.95 -5.58 3.39
N LYS A 41 2.01 -4.91 4.55
CA LYS A 41 3.19 -4.12 4.94
C LYS A 41 4.45 -4.98 5.01
N ARG A 42 4.35 -6.19 5.57
CA ARG A 42 5.48 -7.13 5.68
C ARG A 42 5.96 -7.57 4.30
N ALA A 43 5.05 -7.92 3.40
CA ALA A 43 5.36 -8.30 2.02
C ALA A 43 6.07 -7.16 1.28
N ILE A 44 5.57 -5.93 1.38
CA ILE A 44 6.22 -4.75 0.77
C ILE A 44 7.64 -4.59 1.33
N ILE A 45 7.84 -4.65 2.65
CA ILE A 45 9.18 -4.54 3.26
C ILE A 45 10.09 -5.68 2.79
N ALA A 46 9.58 -6.90 2.69
CA ALA A 46 10.33 -8.06 2.22
C ALA A 46 10.77 -7.91 0.75
N SER A 47 9.89 -7.35 -0.10
CA SER A 47 10.14 -7.13 -1.53
C SER A 47 11.15 -6.02 -1.84
N LEU A 48 11.45 -5.13 -0.87
CA LEU A 48 12.43 -4.08 -1.06
C LEU A 48 13.79 -4.68 -1.45
N PRO A 49 14.43 -4.21 -2.54
CA PRO A 49 15.82 -4.56 -2.85
C PRO A 49 16.76 -4.31 -1.68
N SER A 50 17.85 -5.07 -1.57
CA SER A 50 18.83 -4.97 -0.46
C SER A 50 19.33 -3.54 -0.23
N TYR A 51 19.64 -2.82 -1.30
CA TYR A 51 20.09 -1.43 -1.27
C TYR A 51 18.98 -0.43 -0.85
N LEU A 52 17.71 -0.86 -0.85
CA LEU A 52 16.56 -0.07 -0.40
C LEU A 52 16.07 -0.44 1.00
N LYS A 53 16.65 -1.44 1.68
CA LYS A 53 16.15 -1.86 3.00
C LYS A 53 16.17 -0.74 4.05
N GLY A 54 17.02 0.26 3.88
CA GLY A 54 17.04 1.47 4.73
C GLY A 54 15.77 2.30 4.68
N VAL A 55 14.95 2.19 3.62
CA VAL A 55 13.68 2.93 3.49
C VAL A 55 12.49 2.19 4.11
N LYS A 56 12.70 1.05 4.78
CA LYS A 56 11.61 0.23 5.37
C LYS A 56 10.70 1.03 6.32
N THR A 57 11.23 2.06 6.98
CA THR A 57 10.50 2.95 7.90
C THR A 57 9.49 3.85 7.18
N ALA A 58 9.66 4.06 5.87
CA ALA A 58 8.72 4.79 5.03
C ALA A 58 7.49 3.95 4.64
N VAL A 59 7.55 2.62 4.79
CA VAL A 59 6.40 1.72 4.58
C VAL A 59 5.47 1.80 5.79
N LYS A 60 4.29 2.40 5.60
CA LYS A 60 3.32 2.63 6.69
C LYS A 60 1.94 2.09 6.32
N ILE A 61 1.12 1.98 7.35
CA ILE A 61 -0.32 1.76 7.25
C ILE A 61 -0.94 3.07 7.72
N LYS A 62 -1.73 3.75 6.87
CA LYS A 62 -2.42 4.98 7.24
C LYS A 62 -3.92 4.87 6.95
N PRO A 63 -4.79 5.40 7.83
CA PRO A 63 -6.18 5.63 7.47
C PRO A 63 -6.28 6.65 6.35
N GLY A 64 -7.18 6.37 5.40
CA GLY A 64 -7.61 7.32 4.40
C GLY A 64 -8.26 8.53 5.07
N LYS A 65 -8.12 9.70 4.43
CA LYS A 65 -8.81 10.91 4.87
C LYS A 65 -10.27 10.85 4.40
N GLY A 66 -11.20 11.19 5.30
CA GLY A 66 -12.63 11.34 4.98
C GLY A 66 -13.54 10.27 5.60
N LYS A 67 -14.82 10.31 5.20
CA LYS A 67 -15.87 9.41 5.72
C LYS A 67 -15.71 7.96 5.28
N LYS A 68 -15.07 7.72 4.14
CA LYS A 68 -14.79 6.36 3.67
C LYS A 68 -13.84 5.64 4.63
N LEU A 69 -14.27 4.49 5.12
CA LEU A 69 -13.38 3.52 5.75
C LEU A 69 -12.37 3.11 4.69
N VAL A 70 -11.11 3.53 4.82
CA VAL A 70 -10.03 3.12 3.91
C VAL A 70 -8.77 3.01 4.76
N LEU A 71 -8.03 1.92 4.63
CA LEU A 71 -6.63 1.87 5.03
C LEU A 71 -5.79 1.84 3.75
N ALA A 72 -4.73 2.61 3.73
CA ALA A 72 -3.74 2.59 2.66
C ALA A 72 -2.44 2.02 3.22
N VAL A 73 -1.91 0.99 2.57
CA VAL A 73 -0.61 0.38 2.88
C VAL A 73 0.33 0.73 1.74
N GLY A 74 1.48 1.30 2.06
CA GLY A 74 2.42 1.70 1.03
C GLY A 74 3.58 2.51 1.57
N VAL A 75 4.42 2.97 0.65
CA VAL A 75 5.50 3.90 0.96
C VAL A 75 4.94 5.30 1.03
N TYR A 76 5.29 6.06 2.06
CA TYR A 76 4.86 7.44 2.26
C TYR A 76 6.05 8.40 2.24
N GLY A 77 5.84 9.58 1.66
CA GLY A 77 6.80 10.69 1.74
C GLY A 77 6.83 11.36 3.12
N ASN A 78 7.74 12.33 3.29
CA ASN A 78 7.93 13.12 4.51
C ASN A 78 8.26 12.28 5.76
N THR A 79 8.90 11.12 5.58
CA THR A 79 9.37 10.26 6.68
C THR A 79 10.82 10.52 7.07
N GLY A 80 11.35 11.70 6.70
CA GLY A 80 12.75 12.05 6.80
C GLY A 80 13.51 11.77 5.49
N VAL A 81 14.82 11.88 5.56
CA VAL A 81 15.72 11.76 4.41
C VAL A 81 16.46 10.43 4.50
N TYR A 82 16.42 9.63 3.43
CA TYR A 82 17.32 8.48 3.30
C TYR A 82 18.70 8.99 2.91
N VAL A 83 19.69 8.80 3.78
CA VAL A 83 21.08 9.16 3.50
C VAL A 83 21.80 7.91 3.00
N ASN A 84 22.33 7.97 1.79
CA ASN A 84 23.11 6.87 1.23
C ASN A 84 24.54 6.85 1.81
N ARG A 85 25.33 5.83 1.48
CA ARG A 85 26.74 5.69 1.94
C ARG A 85 27.65 6.86 1.55
N ARG A 86 27.24 7.70 0.60
CA ARG A 86 27.98 8.88 0.12
C ARG A 86 27.52 10.17 0.81
N GLY A 87 26.67 10.10 1.83
CA GLY A 87 26.11 11.27 2.52
C GLY A 87 25.02 12.01 1.75
N VAL A 88 24.57 11.49 0.59
CA VAL A 88 23.54 12.15 -0.22
C VAL A 88 22.16 11.76 0.30
N GLY A 89 21.38 12.78 0.63
CA GLY A 89 20.00 12.64 1.09
C GLY A 89 19.00 12.48 -0.06
N TRP A 90 18.04 11.56 0.10
CA TRP A 90 16.96 11.30 -0.84
C TRP A 90 15.62 11.20 -0.12
N ASP A 91 14.54 11.63 -0.79
CA ASP A 91 13.19 11.33 -0.33
C ASP A 91 12.92 9.81 -0.49
N PRO A 92 12.61 9.09 0.62
CA PRO A 92 12.41 7.64 0.58
C PRO A 92 11.28 7.21 -0.36
N TYR A 93 10.23 8.02 -0.47
CA TYR A 93 9.10 7.72 -1.34
C TYR A 93 9.49 7.78 -2.81
N MET A 94 10.11 8.87 -3.26
CA MET A 94 10.56 9.02 -4.64
C MET A 94 11.56 7.94 -5.02
N LEU A 95 12.43 7.57 -4.09
CA LEU A 95 13.42 6.54 -4.30
C LEU A 95 12.78 5.16 -4.54
N VAL A 96 11.82 4.75 -3.70
CA VAL A 96 11.07 3.50 -3.96
C VAL A 96 10.23 3.62 -5.23
N TYR A 97 9.54 4.73 -5.43
CA TYR A 97 8.68 4.99 -6.58
C TYR A 97 9.43 4.81 -7.90
N TRP A 98 10.62 5.41 -8.02
CA TRP A 98 11.47 5.30 -9.21
C TRP A 98 12.08 3.92 -9.41
N HIS A 99 12.42 3.20 -8.34
CA HIS A 99 12.87 1.81 -8.46
C HIS A 99 11.73 0.85 -8.79
N ASN A 100 10.49 1.18 -8.42
CA ASN A 100 9.32 0.38 -8.72
C ASN A 100 8.84 0.60 -10.15
N TYR A 101 8.63 1.85 -10.56
CA TYR A 101 8.01 2.23 -11.83
C TYR A 101 8.98 2.80 -12.88
N GLY A 102 10.26 2.95 -12.54
CA GLY A 102 11.30 3.45 -13.44
C GLY A 102 11.42 4.98 -13.51
N THR A 103 12.49 5.48 -14.14
CA THR A 103 12.77 6.93 -14.30
C THR A 103 12.93 7.34 -15.75
N LEU A 104 12.76 8.65 -16.02
CA LEU A 104 13.03 9.37 -17.29
C LEU A 104 12.69 8.56 -18.56
N SER A 105 13.65 7.76 -19.03
CA SER A 105 13.61 6.94 -20.24
C SER A 105 12.79 5.66 -20.05
N ASN A 106 12.86 5.02 -18.89
CA ASN A 106 12.38 3.65 -18.68
C ASN A 106 11.17 3.59 -17.77
N ARG A 107 10.35 4.66 -17.74
CA ARG A 107 9.07 4.65 -17.04
C ARG A 107 8.14 3.57 -17.58
N ALA A 108 7.55 2.81 -16.68
CA ALA A 108 6.54 1.79 -16.97
C ALA A 108 5.37 2.39 -17.76
N PRO A 109 5.01 1.87 -18.94
CA PRO A 109 3.92 2.44 -19.73
C PRO A 109 2.54 2.26 -19.07
N GLY A 110 2.36 1.21 -18.25
CA GLY A 110 1.11 0.94 -17.53
C GLY A 110 0.91 1.76 -16.25
N HIS A 111 1.88 2.56 -15.83
CA HIS A 111 1.72 3.42 -14.66
C HIS A 111 1.37 4.86 -15.07
N SER A 112 0.30 5.40 -14.49
CA SER A 112 -0.13 6.78 -14.72
C SER A 112 0.75 7.76 -13.94
N PHE A 113 1.78 8.31 -14.59
CA PHE A 113 2.59 9.38 -14.02
C PHE A 113 1.86 10.73 -14.11
N GLN A 114 2.01 11.58 -13.09
CA GLN A 114 1.46 12.96 -13.08
C GLN A 114 1.84 13.76 -14.33
N TYR A 115 3.07 13.57 -14.83
CA TYR A 115 3.53 14.17 -16.06
C TYR A 115 3.75 13.11 -17.13
N ARG A 116 3.08 13.29 -18.28
CA ARG A 116 3.21 12.40 -19.43
C ARG A 116 4.68 12.28 -19.85
N ARG A 117 5.12 11.06 -20.13
CA ARG A 117 6.47 10.78 -20.64
C ARG A 117 6.67 11.48 -21.98
N ARG A 118 7.78 12.23 -22.12
CA ARG A 118 8.23 12.76 -23.42
C ARG A 118 8.71 11.61 -24.32
N LYS A 119 8.50 11.72 -25.64
CA LYS A 119 9.01 10.73 -26.61
C LYS A 119 10.55 10.60 -26.46
N LYS A 120 11.06 9.37 -26.49
CA LYS A 120 12.52 9.13 -26.47
C LYS A 120 13.12 9.70 -27.76
N SER A 121 14.12 10.56 -27.65
CA SER A 121 14.97 10.93 -28.78
C SER A 121 16.04 9.85 -29.00
N ALA A 122 16.67 9.84 -30.18
CA ALA A 122 17.69 8.85 -30.54
C ALA A 122 18.89 8.82 -29.57
N HIS A 123 19.24 9.96 -28.97
CA HIS A 123 20.37 10.10 -28.03
C HIS A 123 19.97 9.89 -26.56
N TRP A 124 18.71 9.55 -26.29
CA TRP A 124 18.23 9.41 -24.91
C TRP A 124 18.71 8.09 -24.28
N LYS A 125 19.73 8.18 -23.42
CA LYS A 125 20.31 7.06 -22.65
C LYS A 125 20.04 7.19 -21.14
N GLY A 126 20.11 6.06 -20.43
CA GLY A 126 20.02 5.99 -18.96
C GLY A 126 18.63 5.62 -18.41
N GLY A 127 18.42 5.94 -17.13
CA GLY A 127 17.18 5.70 -16.39
C GLY A 127 17.08 4.33 -15.71
N ILE A 128 16.40 4.30 -14.56
CA ILE A 128 16.14 3.08 -13.79
C ILE A 128 15.01 2.31 -14.48
N ARG A 129 15.20 1.01 -14.70
CA ARG A 129 14.16 0.11 -15.23
C ARG A 129 13.11 -0.22 -14.15
N PRO A 130 11.83 -0.35 -14.51
CA PRO A 130 10.77 -0.67 -13.57
C PRO A 130 10.93 -2.11 -13.10
N ARG A 131 10.55 -2.39 -11.85
CA ARG A 131 10.65 -3.71 -11.23
C ARG A 131 9.34 -4.20 -10.63
N PHE A 132 8.36 -3.31 -10.42
CA PHE A 132 7.03 -3.64 -9.88
C PHE A 132 7.10 -4.56 -8.64
N PHE A 133 8.10 -4.37 -7.77
CA PHE A 133 8.27 -5.21 -6.59
C PHE A 133 7.23 -4.87 -5.51
N VAL A 134 6.77 -3.62 -5.44
CA VAL A 134 5.69 -3.22 -4.54
C VAL A 134 4.38 -3.83 -5.01
N ASP A 135 4.06 -3.72 -6.30
CA ASP A 135 2.79 -4.22 -6.86
C ASP A 135 2.69 -5.74 -6.68
N ARG A 136 3.74 -6.48 -7.05
CA ARG A 136 3.82 -7.93 -6.85
C ARG A 136 3.71 -8.34 -5.38
N ALA A 137 4.27 -7.55 -4.46
CA ALA A 137 4.19 -7.84 -3.03
C ALA A 137 2.79 -7.58 -2.46
N VAL A 138 2.10 -6.58 -3.01
CA VAL A 138 0.68 -6.36 -2.69
C VAL A 138 -0.12 -7.56 -3.20
N GLU A 139 -0.04 -7.87 -4.51
CA GLU A 139 -0.72 -9.00 -5.15
C GLU A 139 -0.56 -10.31 -4.36
N SER A 140 0.68 -10.65 -3.98
CA SER A 140 0.97 -11.89 -3.28
C SER A 140 0.47 -11.95 -1.83
N SER A 141 0.13 -10.82 -1.22
CA SER A 141 -0.28 -10.74 0.19
C SER A 141 -1.78 -10.52 0.39
N ILE A 142 -2.54 -10.30 -0.68
CA ILE A 142 -3.97 -9.98 -0.57
C ILE A 142 -4.79 -11.18 -0.08
N GLY A 143 -4.49 -12.40 -0.52
CA GLY A 143 -5.20 -13.59 -0.03
C GLY A 143 -5.04 -13.77 1.49
N GLU A 144 -3.82 -13.59 2.01
CA GLU A 144 -3.55 -13.63 3.45
C GLU A 144 -4.24 -12.48 4.20
N ALA A 145 -4.19 -11.26 3.64
CA ALA A 145 -4.85 -10.10 4.21
C ALA A 145 -6.37 -10.29 4.31
N GLN A 146 -6.99 -10.86 3.28
CA GLN A 146 -8.43 -11.14 3.25
C GLN A 146 -8.81 -12.15 4.33
N ARG A 147 -8.08 -13.27 4.43
CA ARG A 147 -8.32 -14.27 5.47
C ARG A 147 -8.22 -13.68 6.88
N ILE A 148 -7.17 -12.90 7.16
CA ILE A 148 -6.99 -12.24 8.46
C ILE A 148 -8.10 -11.22 8.73
N PHE A 149 -8.57 -10.53 7.70
CA PHE A 149 -9.70 -9.62 7.83
C PHE A 149 -10.96 -10.36 8.26
N ASP A 150 -11.32 -11.44 7.57
CA ASP A 150 -12.53 -12.21 7.85
C ASP A 150 -12.52 -12.80 9.27
N GLU A 151 -11.39 -13.37 9.69
CA GLU A 151 -11.19 -13.89 11.05
C GLU A 151 -11.27 -12.77 12.11
N ALA A 152 -10.57 -11.65 11.87
CA ALA A 152 -10.54 -10.55 12.82
C ALA A 152 -11.86 -9.79 12.90
N TYR A 153 -12.61 -9.70 11.80
CA TYR A 153 -13.86 -8.97 11.73
C TYR A 153 -14.89 -9.58 12.68
N LEU A 154 -15.08 -10.90 12.64
CA LEU A 154 -16.02 -11.61 13.51
C LEU A 154 -15.71 -11.34 15.00
N VAL A 155 -14.45 -11.54 15.39
CA VAL A 155 -14.00 -11.35 16.77
C VAL A 155 -14.16 -9.90 17.24
N GLU A 156 -13.82 -8.91 16.41
CA GLU A 156 -13.97 -7.51 16.80
C GLU A 156 -15.45 -7.07 16.81
N HIS A 157 -16.28 -7.67 15.94
CA HIS A 157 -17.71 -7.41 15.89
C HIS A 157 -18.43 -7.96 17.12
N GLU A 158 -18.13 -9.20 17.53
CA GLU A 158 -18.67 -9.81 18.76
C GLU A 158 -18.36 -8.96 20.00
N LYS A 159 -17.08 -8.57 20.17
CA LYS A 159 -16.66 -7.67 21.26
C LYS A 159 -17.39 -6.32 21.26
N PHE A 160 -17.80 -5.85 20.09
CA PHE A 160 -18.56 -4.61 19.98
C PHE A 160 -20.00 -4.81 20.42
N LEU A 161 -20.64 -5.90 20.00
CA LEU A 161 -22.00 -6.25 20.41
C LEU A 161 -22.10 -6.51 21.92
N GLU A 162 -21.15 -7.24 22.50
CA GLU A 162 -21.06 -7.47 23.96
C GLU A 162 -21.02 -6.16 24.75
N LYS A 163 -20.28 -5.16 24.25
CA LYS A 163 -20.19 -3.84 24.89
C LYS A 163 -21.49 -3.04 24.82
N LEU A 164 -22.26 -3.23 23.76
CA LEU A 164 -23.58 -2.58 23.63
C LEU A 164 -24.63 -3.28 24.49
N ALA A 165 -24.55 -4.59 24.67
CA ALA A 165 -25.50 -5.36 25.48
C ALA A 165 -25.37 -5.11 27.01
N VAL A 166 -24.25 -4.51 27.45
CA VAL A 166 -23.98 -4.16 28.85
C VAL A 166 -24.35 -2.69 29.17
N GLN A 167 -24.75 -1.90 28.17
CA GLN A 167 -25.25 -0.53 28.33
C GLN A 167 -26.78 -0.49 28.40
#